data_AF-M3K427-F1
#
_entry.id   AF-M3K427-F1
#
_cell.length_a   1.000
_cell.length_b   1.000
_cell.length_c   1.000
_cell.angle_alpha   90.00
_cell.angle_beta   90.00
_cell.angle_gamma   90.00
#
_symmetry.space_group_name_H-M   'P 1'
#
loop_
_entity.id
_entity.type
_entity.pdbx_description
1 polymer ?
#
loop_
_entity_poly.entity_id
_entity_poly.type
_entity_poly.pdbx_seq_one_letter_code
_entity_poly.pdbx_strand_id
1 'polypeptide(L)'
;MSHFHIVFVVTLIGAGYLGFASIHLPHDKLIHFSTFCILTIEFYFIFDTHYKSLKVLRYITLLLCTFGGSVSSEIIQNAVNPTRIFDVYDILANVIGSLVGLGLCIGFMTWKKNKAKKDRIRYRQLNTHIIGGDDDDDDDDDESEVDSTIEMSSNEDYVNIQLQEVHNNKESIK
;
A
#
# COMPACT_ATOMS: atom_id res chain seq x y z
N MET A 1 -9.46 -18.58 9.60
CA MET A 1 -8.15 -18.00 9.91
C MET A 1 -7.25 -18.18 8.71
N SER A 2 -6.88 -17.09 8.06
CA SER A 2 -5.92 -17.07 6.96
C SER A 2 -4.57 -17.59 7.45
N HIS A 3 -4.05 -18.66 6.83
CA HIS A 3 -2.74 -19.23 7.19
C HIS A 3 -1.58 -18.49 6.47
N PHE A 4 -1.84 -17.30 5.90
CA PHE A 4 -0.85 -16.52 5.14
C PHE A 4 0.37 -16.14 5.97
N HIS A 5 0.20 -15.88 7.27
CA HIS A 5 1.33 -15.59 8.16
C HIS A 5 2.32 -16.76 8.26
N ILE A 6 1.82 -18.01 8.29
CA ILE A 6 2.67 -19.19 8.39
C ILE A 6 3.47 -19.34 7.10
N VAL A 7 2.78 -19.21 5.95
CA VAL A 7 3.43 -19.28 4.64
C VAL A 7 4.50 -18.19 4.52
N PHE A 8 4.18 -16.95 4.90
CA PHE A 8 5.14 -15.84 4.89
C PHE A 8 6.38 -16.11 5.74
N VAL A 9 6.21 -16.61 6.96
CA VAL A 9 7.36 -16.91 7.83
C VAL A 9 8.23 -18.01 7.22
N VAL A 10 7.62 -19.06 6.64
CA VAL A 10 8.36 -20.13 5.96
C VAL A 10 9.12 -19.58 4.74
N THR A 11 8.46 -18.77 3.91
CA THR A 11 9.08 -18.13 2.74
C THR A 11 10.21 -17.19 3.16
N LEU A 12 10.05 -16.43 4.25
CA LEU A 12 11.06 -15.51 4.78
C LEU A 12 12.31 -16.27 5.28
N ILE A 13 12.12 -17.41 5.96
CA ILE A 13 13.23 -18.29 6.35
C ILE A 13 13.94 -18.84 5.10
N GLY A 14 13.18 -19.29 4.11
CA GLY A 14 13.71 -19.76 2.83
C GLY A 14 14.53 -18.69 2.09
N ALA A 15 14.02 -17.45 2.05
CA ALA A 15 14.71 -16.31 1.48
C ALA A 15 16.01 -15.98 2.21
N GLY A 16 16.00 -16.01 3.56
CA GLY A 16 17.20 -15.83 4.37
C GLY A 16 18.23 -16.93 4.13
N TYR A 17 17.80 -18.19 4.04
CA TYR A 17 18.69 -19.29 3.67
C TYR A 17 19.31 -19.07 2.28
N LEU A 18 18.51 -18.66 1.29
CA LEU A 18 18.98 -18.45 -0.08
C LEU A 18 19.95 -17.26 -0.20
N GLY A 19 19.70 -16.18 0.53
CA GLY A 19 20.55 -14.99 0.53
C GLY A 19 21.88 -15.17 1.28
N PHE A 20 21.86 -15.88 2.41
CA PHE A 20 23.07 -16.08 3.25
C PHE A 20 23.85 -17.35 2.91
N ALA A 21 23.23 -18.34 2.27
CA ALA A 21 23.97 -19.50 1.81
C ALA A 21 24.95 -19.10 0.70
N SER A 22 26.19 -19.57 0.78
CA SER A 22 27.21 -19.37 -0.25
C SER A 22 26.97 -20.27 -1.47
N ILE A 23 25.76 -20.24 -2.02
CA ILE A 23 25.35 -21.02 -3.20
C ILE A 23 25.34 -20.06 -4.39
N HIS A 24 26.16 -20.34 -5.39
CA HIS A 24 26.07 -19.64 -6.68
C HIS A 24 24.95 -20.24 -7.49
N LEU A 25 23.82 -19.54 -7.55
CA LEU A 25 22.68 -19.92 -8.37
C LEU A 25 22.77 -19.24 -9.74
N PRO A 26 22.44 -19.95 -10.82
CA PRO A 26 22.28 -19.32 -12.13
C PRO A 26 21.10 -18.33 -12.06
N HIS A 27 21.30 -17.12 -12.57
CA HIS A 27 20.31 -16.02 -12.57
C HIS A 27 19.94 -15.43 -11.20
N ASP A 28 20.95 -15.07 -10.40
CA ASP A 28 20.79 -14.41 -9.08
C ASP A 28 19.78 -13.24 -9.09
N LYS A 29 19.80 -12.39 -10.13
CA LYS A 29 18.85 -11.27 -10.30
C LYS A 29 17.39 -11.71 -10.40
N LEU A 30 17.11 -12.83 -11.09
CA LEU A 30 15.75 -13.36 -11.18
C LEU A 30 15.29 -13.93 -9.84
N ILE A 31 16.22 -14.52 -9.07
CA ILE A 31 15.92 -15.05 -7.75
C ILE A 31 15.58 -13.93 -6.78
N HIS A 32 16.37 -12.86 -6.76
CA HIS A 32 16.08 -11.63 -6.01
C HIS A 32 14.71 -11.06 -6.37
N PHE A 33 14.45 -10.85 -7.66
CA PHE A 33 13.16 -10.40 -8.18
C PHE A 33 12.00 -11.29 -7.73
N SER A 34 12.07 -12.60 -7.96
CA SER A 34 10.99 -13.53 -7.64
C SER A 34 10.76 -13.65 -6.14
N THR A 35 11.83 -13.67 -5.34
CA THR A 35 11.75 -13.77 -3.88
C THR A 35 11.05 -12.54 -3.30
N PHE A 36 11.46 -11.34 -3.70
CA PHE A 36 10.82 -10.12 -3.24
C PHE A 36 9.40 -9.94 -3.77
N CYS A 37 9.10 -10.43 -4.97
CA CYS A 37 7.73 -10.47 -5.49
C CYS A 37 6.82 -11.33 -4.61
N ILE A 38 7.23 -12.57 -4.31
CA ILE A 38 6.45 -13.51 -3.49
C ILE A 38 6.30 -12.99 -2.06
N LEU A 39 7.39 -12.54 -1.42
CA LEU A 39 7.36 -11.99 -0.06
C LEU A 39 6.42 -10.77 0.02
N THR A 40 6.42 -9.91 -1.00
CA THR A 40 5.52 -8.74 -1.01
C THR A 40 4.06 -9.16 -1.12
N ILE A 41 3.76 -10.16 -1.97
CA ILE A 41 2.40 -10.70 -2.11
C ILE A 41 1.92 -11.29 -0.78
N GLU A 42 2.73 -12.14 -0.16
CA GLU A 42 2.40 -12.78 1.11
C GLU A 42 2.26 -11.76 2.24
N PHE A 43 3.15 -10.77 2.32
CA PHE A 43 3.08 -9.67 3.27
C PHE A 43 1.79 -8.85 3.10
N TYR A 44 1.37 -8.60 1.86
CA TYR A 44 0.12 -7.87 1.62
C TYR A 44 -1.10 -8.65 2.12
N PHE A 45 -1.13 -9.98 1.91
CA PHE A 45 -2.27 -10.82 2.33
C PHE A 45 -2.25 -11.27 3.79
N ILE A 46 -1.15 -11.03 4.51
CA ILE A 46 -1.06 -11.20 5.98
C ILE A 46 -2.11 -10.36 6.69
N PHE A 47 -2.26 -9.10 6.28
CA PHE A 47 -3.21 -8.20 6.89
C PHE A 47 -4.55 -8.42 6.19
N ASP A 48 -5.37 -9.34 6.73
CA ASP A 48 -6.76 -9.55 6.32
C ASP A 48 -7.59 -8.30 6.70
N THR A 49 -7.38 -7.23 5.94
CA THR A 49 -7.87 -5.90 6.26
C THR A 49 -9.10 -5.60 5.41
N HIS A 50 -10.18 -5.19 6.06
CA HIS A 50 -11.38 -4.71 5.39
C HIS A 50 -11.08 -3.47 4.53
N TYR A 51 -11.91 -3.21 3.52
CA TYR A 51 -11.65 -2.30 2.41
C TYR A 51 -11.14 -0.88 2.76
N LYS A 52 -11.44 -0.37 3.97
CA LYS A 52 -11.05 0.98 4.41
C LYS A 52 -9.54 1.14 4.67
N SER A 53 -8.80 0.07 4.98
CA SER A 53 -7.37 0.15 5.31
C SER A 53 -6.42 -0.22 4.16
N LEU A 54 -6.95 -0.35 2.93
CA LEU A 54 -6.12 -0.71 1.77
C LEU A 54 -5.09 0.37 1.41
N LYS A 55 -5.41 1.66 1.60
CA LYS A 55 -4.45 2.76 1.38
C LYS A 55 -3.27 2.65 2.35
N VAL A 56 -3.56 2.51 3.65
CA VAL A 56 -2.53 2.36 4.70
C VAL A 56 -1.68 1.11 4.46
N LEU A 57 -2.29 -0.02 4.12
CA LEU A 57 -1.58 -1.25 3.82
C LEU A 57 -0.62 -1.11 2.63
N ARG A 58 -1.00 -0.38 1.58
CA ARG A 58 -0.12 -0.08 0.43
C ARG A 58 1.12 0.71 0.89
N TYR A 59 0.93 1.76 1.69
CA TYR A 59 2.06 2.57 2.18
C TYR A 59 2.99 1.78 3.08
N ILE A 60 2.44 0.98 4.01
CA ILE A 60 3.24 0.10 4.88
C ILE A 60 4.02 -0.92 4.04
N THR A 61 3.38 -1.51 3.02
CA THR A 61 4.03 -2.48 2.13
C THR A 61 5.15 -1.84 1.31
N LEU A 62 4.94 -0.63 0.77
CA LEU A 62 6.00 0.12 0.07
C LEU A 62 7.17 0.42 1.01
N LEU A 63 6.91 0.92 2.21
CA LEU A 63 7.96 1.25 3.16
C LEU A 63 8.74 0.01 3.62
N LEU A 64 8.06 -1.07 3.98
CA LEU A 64 8.70 -2.25 4.56
C LEU A 64 9.26 -3.20 3.52
N CYS A 65 8.54 -3.49 2.43
CA CYS A 65 9.00 -4.44 1.41
C CYS A 65 9.86 -3.75 0.35
N THR A 66 9.39 -2.63 -0.22
CA THR A 66 10.07 -1.99 -1.33
C THR A 66 11.31 -1.20 -0.89
N PHE A 67 11.20 -0.34 0.12
CA PHE A 67 12.35 0.45 0.58
C PHE A 67 13.17 -0.30 1.63
N GLY A 68 12.54 -0.69 2.74
CA GLY A 68 13.20 -1.34 3.87
C GLY A 68 13.84 -2.66 3.43
N GLY A 69 13.04 -3.63 3.03
CA GLY A 69 13.47 -4.98 2.68
C GLY A 69 14.49 -5.01 1.55
N SER A 70 14.21 -4.32 0.43
CA SER A 70 15.08 -4.38 -0.75
C SER A 70 16.50 -3.86 -0.47
N VAL A 71 16.62 -2.78 0.29
CA VAL A 71 17.93 -2.18 0.63
C VAL A 71 18.59 -2.90 1.79
N SER A 72 17.85 -3.17 2.87
CA SER A 72 18.42 -3.78 4.07
C SER A 72 18.87 -5.22 3.85
N SER A 73 18.18 -5.99 3.00
CA SER A 73 18.59 -7.37 2.69
C SER A 73 19.97 -7.45 2.05
N GLU A 74 20.32 -6.52 1.18
CA GLU A 74 21.65 -6.47 0.53
C GLU A 74 22.74 -6.04 1.52
N ILE A 75 22.45 -5.01 2.34
CA ILE A 75 23.37 -4.56 3.38
C ILE A 75 23.67 -5.69 4.37
N ILE A 76 22.63 -6.42 4.80
CA ILE A 76 22.78 -7.53 5.75
C ILE A 76 23.53 -8.70 5.08
N GLN A 77 23.23 -9.04 3.83
CA GLN A 77 23.95 -10.11 3.11
C GLN A 77 25.45 -9.81 2.97
N ASN A 78 25.80 -8.59 2.56
CA ASN A 78 27.20 -8.15 2.47
C ASN A 78 27.89 -8.10 3.84
N ALA A 79 27.16 -7.75 4.91
CA ALA A 79 27.69 -7.74 6.28
C ALA A 79 27.90 -9.16 6.86
N VAL A 80 27.02 -10.11 6.53
CA VAL A 80 27.04 -11.49 7.03
C VAL A 80 27.98 -12.38 6.22
N ASN A 81 28.06 -12.18 4.90
CA ASN A 81 28.91 -12.93 3.98
C ASN A 81 30.00 -12.03 3.38
N PRO A 82 31.23 -12.05 3.93
CA PRO A 82 32.33 -11.17 3.47
C PRO A 82 32.76 -11.39 2.02
N THR A 83 32.38 -12.53 1.43
CA THR A 83 32.69 -12.88 0.04
C THR A 83 31.64 -12.37 -0.94
N ARG A 84 30.47 -11.92 -0.47
CA ARG A 84 29.41 -11.40 -1.34
C ARG A 84 29.61 -9.90 -1.50
N ILE A 85 29.75 -9.45 -2.73
CA ILE A 85 29.97 -8.05 -3.06
C ILE A 85 28.61 -7.36 -3.14
N PHE A 86 28.50 -6.19 -2.52
CA PHE A 86 27.33 -5.33 -2.64
C PHE A 86 27.02 -5.02 -4.11
N ASP A 87 25.85 -5.45 -4.60
CA ASP A 87 25.38 -5.19 -5.98
C ASP A 87 24.10 -4.35 -6.00
N VAL A 88 24.18 -3.17 -6.61
CA VAL A 88 23.03 -2.27 -6.81
C VAL A 88 21.97 -2.92 -7.72
N TYR A 89 22.37 -3.78 -8.64
CA TYR A 89 21.42 -4.48 -9.52
C TYR A 89 20.55 -5.49 -8.77
N ASP A 90 21.03 -6.05 -7.66
CA ASP A 90 20.23 -6.95 -6.81
C ASP A 90 19.19 -6.16 -6.02
N ILE A 91 19.55 -4.98 -5.51
CA ILE A 91 18.58 -4.04 -4.91
C ILE A 91 17.52 -3.64 -5.94
N LEU A 92 17.91 -3.31 -7.17
CA LEU A 92 16.96 -2.98 -8.24
C LEU A 92 16.03 -4.15 -8.55
N ALA A 93 16.55 -5.38 -8.60
CA ALA A 93 15.73 -6.57 -8.79
C ALA A 93 14.71 -6.74 -7.65
N ASN A 94 15.12 -6.53 -6.40
CA ASN A 94 14.25 -6.58 -5.22
C ASN A 94 13.15 -5.50 -5.27
N VAL A 95 13.52 -4.26 -5.63
CA VAL A 95 12.57 -3.15 -5.77
C VAL A 95 11.56 -3.45 -6.88
N ILE A 96 12.00 -3.87 -8.07
CA ILE A 96 11.10 -4.18 -9.18
C ILE A 96 10.20 -5.37 -8.82
N GLY A 97 10.76 -6.41 -8.18
CA GLY A 97 10.00 -7.57 -7.70
C GLY A 97 8.89 -7.18 -6.73
N SER A 98 9.22 -6.37 -5.72
CA SER A 98 8.23 -5.91 -4.73
C SER A 98 7.16 -5.01 -5.34
N LEU A 99 7.51 -4.11 -6.27
CA LEU A 99 6.54 -3.27 -6.97
C LEU A 99 5.58 -4.10 -7.84
N VAL A 100 6.10 -5.10 -8.56
CA VAL A 100 5.26 -6.03 -9.33
C VAL A 100 4.33 -6.82 -8.41
N GLY A 101 4.86 -7.38 -7.32
CA GLY A 101 4.07 -8.12 -6.33
C GLY A 101 2.94 -7.27 -5.72
N LEU A 102 3.24 -6.02 -5.34
CA LEU A 102 2.25 -5.09 -4.83
C LEU A 102 1.21 -4.71 -5.89
N GLY A 103 1.63 -4.45 -7.14
CA GLY A 103 0.73 -4.16 -8.25
C GLY A 103 -0.26 -5.29 -8.52
N LEU A 104 0.22 -6.55 -8.50
CA LEU A 104 -0.64 -7.73 -8.61
C LEU A 104 -1.67 -7.80 -7.47
N CYS A 105 -1.25 -7.53 -6.23
CA CYS A 105 -2.15 -7.52 -5.08
C CYS A 105 -3.23 -6.45 -5.19
N ILE A 106 -2.85 -5.22 -5.56
CA ILE A 106 -3.78 -4.12 -5.78
C ILE A 106 -4.78 -4.48 -6.88
N GLY A 107 -4.29 -4.97 -8.03
CA GLY A 107 -5.15 -5.38 -9.15
C GLY A 107 -6.14 -6.47 -8.76
N PHE A 108 -5.66 -7.51 -8.06
CA PHE A 108 -6.51 -8.59 -7.57
C PHE A 108 -7.58 -8.10 -6.58
N MET A 109 -7.20 -7.25 -5.62
CA MET A 109 -8.10 -6.71 -4.61
C MET A 109 -9.17 -5.80 -5.25
N THR A 110 -8.78 -4.93 -6.17
CA THR A 110 -9.69 -4.06 -6.93
C THR A 110 -10.64 -4.88 -7.79
N TRP A 111 -10.15 -5.91 -8.49
CA TRP A 111 -11.01 -6.81 -9.27
C TRP A 111 -12.04 -7.52 -8.38
N LYS A 112 -11.61 -8.04 -7.22
CA LYS A 112 -12.50 -8.67 -6.25
C LYS A 112 -13.55 -7.70 -5.69
N LYS A 113 -13.16 -6.44 -5.38
CA LYS A 113 -14.09 -5.36 -5.00
C LYS A 113 -15.13 -5.11 -6.09
N ASN A 114 -14.68 -4.90 -7.32
CA ASN A 114 -15.56 -4.55 -8.45
C ASN A 114 -16.53 -5.68 -8.77
N LYS A 115 -16.11 -6.94 -8.65
CA LYS A 115 -17.00 -8.10 -8.81
C LYS A 115 -18.09 -8.14 -7.73
N ALA A 116 -17.71 -7.96 -6.46
CA ALA A 116 -18.67 -7.93 -5.36
C ALA A 116 -19.67 -6.75 -5.47
N LYS A 117 -19.22 -5.57 -5.93
CA LYS A 117 -20.11 -4.42 -6.18
C LYS A 117 -21.12 -4.73 -7.29
N LYS A 118 -20.68 -5.33 -8.41
CA LYS A 118 -21.59 -5.77 -9.50
C LYS A 118 -22.63 -6.78 -9.03
N ASP A 119 -22.23 -7.74 -8.21
CA ASP A 119 -23.15 -8.74 -7.66
C ASP A 119 -24.19 -8.05 -6.76
N ARG A 120 -23.78 -7.15 -5.85
CA ARG A 120 -24.70 -6.37 -4.99
C ARG A 120 -25.67 -5.52 -5.80
N ILE A 121 -25.21 -4.82 -6.84
CA ILE A 121 -26.07 -4.01 -7.71
C ILE A 121 -27.10 -4.90 -8.42
N ARG A 122 -26.70 -6.07 -8.92
CA ARG A 122 -27.60 -7.03 -9.57
C ARG A 122 -28.66 -7.56 -8.61
N TYR A 123 -28.28 -7.91 -7.38
CA TYR A 123 -29.24 -8.29 -6.34
C TYR A 123 -30.17 -7.13 -5.97
N ARG A 124 -29.64 -5.91 -5.84
CA ARG A 124 -30.46 -4.72 -5.56
C ARG A 124 -31.47 -4.49 -6.68
N GLN A 125 -31.08 -4.52 -7.94
CA GLN A 125 -32.00 -4.35 -9.07
C GLN A 125 -33.10 -5.42 -9.13
N LEU A 126 -32.80 -6.67 -8.77
CA LEU A 126 -33.79 -7.75 -8.67
C LEU A 126 -34.76 -7.53 -7.48
N ASN A 127 -34.26 -7.02 -6.34
CA ASN A 127 -35.08 -6.75 -5.14
C ASN A 127 -35.81 -5.40 -5.18
N THR A 128 -35.29 -4.37 -5.86
CA THR A 128 -35.94 -3.06 -6.03
C THR A 128 -37.20 -3.17 -6.89
N HIS A 129 -37.32 -4.23 -7.70
CA HIS A 129 -38.58 -4.56 -8.38
C HIS A 129 -39.65 -5.14 -7.44
N ILE A 130 -39.31 -5.41 -6.16
CA ILE A 130 -40.19 -5.99 -5.12
C ILE A 130 -40.42 -5.00 -3.96
N ILE A 131 -39.47 -4.12 -3.62
CA ILE A 131 -39.62 -3.12 -2.55
C ILE A 131 -39.04 -1.78 -3.03
N GLY A 132 -39.87 -0.74 -3.01
CA GLY A 132 -39.50 0.64 -3.36
C GLY A 132 -38.28 1.13 -2.58
N GLY A 133 -37.44 1.92 -3.25
CA GLY A 133 -36.12 2.32 -2.78
C GLY A 133 -36.12 3.17 -1.51
N ASP A 134 -34.96 3.21 -0.86
CA ASP A 134 -34.28 4.44 -0.41
C ASP A 134 -32.83 4.10 -0.02
N ASP A 135 -31.94 5.01 -0.43
CA ASP A 135 -30.65 5.48 0.11
C ASP A 135 -29.63 4.57 0.82
N ASP A 136 -28.36 4.78 0.46
CA ASP A 136 -27.24 5.07 1.40
C ASP A 136 -25.86 4.60 0.88
N ASP A 137 -24.95 5.59 0.82
CA ASP A 137 -23.50 5.56 0.99
C ASP A 137 -22.65 4.64 0.08
N ASP A 138 -22.42 5.10 -1.16
CA ASP A 138 -21.16 4.81 -1.83
C ASP A 138 -20.11 5.77 -1.26
N ASP A 139 -19.31 5.29 -0.29
CA ASP A 139 -17.99 5.84 0.05
C ASP A 139 -17.18 5.84 -1.26
N ASP A 140 -17.27 6.94 -2.02
CA ASP A 140 -16.45 7.18 -3.18
C ASP A 140 -14.99 7.17 -2.72
N ASP A 141 -14.25 6.25 -3.32
CA ASP A 141 -12.79 6.16 -3.24
C ASP A 141 -12.25 7.51 -3.77
N ASP A 142 -12.09 8.47 -2.85
CA ASP A 142 -11.56 9.80 -3.12
C ASP A 142 -10.13 9.63 -3.67
N GLU A 143 -10.02 9.77 -4.99
CA GLU A 143 -8.83 10.23 -5.70
C GLU A 143 -8.62 11.70 -5.33
N SER A 144 -8.18 11.96 -4.11
CA SER A 144 -7.46 13.19 -3.81
C SER A 144 -6.01 12.97 -4.18
N GLU A 145 -5.66 13.40 -5.40
CA GLU A 145 -4.32 13.86 -5.70
C GLU A 145 -3.85 14.77 -4.57
N VAL A 146 -2.67 14.45 -4.03
CA VAL A 146 -2.01 15.24 -3.00
C VAL A 146 -1.60 16.56 -3.64
N ASP A 147 -2.45 17.59 -3.55
CA ASP A 147 -2.04 18.97 -3.78
C ASP A 147 -1.97 19.72 -2.46
N SER A 148 -0.78 19.69 -1.86
CA SER A 148 -0.37 20.41 -0.65
C SER A 148 -0.38 21.95 -0.79
N THR A 149 -0.98 22.50 -1.86
CA THR A 149 -0.96 23.93 -2.17
C THR A 149 -2.26 24.64 -1.73
N ILE A 150 -3.36 23.93 -1.50
CA ILE A 150 -4.69 24.53 -1.23
C ILE A 150 -4.94 24.85 0.26
N GLU A 151 -4.35 24.11 1.21
CA GLU A 151 -4.58 24.34 2.65
C GLU A 151 -4.02 25.70 3.15
N MET A 152 -3.01 26.26 2.49
CA MET A 152 -2.40 27.52 2.92
C MET A 152 -3.23 28.75 2.50
N SER A 153 -3.93 28.67 1.36
CA SER A 153 -4.79 29.77 0.87
C SER A 153 -6.06 29.92 1.70
N SER A 154 -6.66 28.82 2.16
CA SER A 154 -7.90 28.87 2.93
C SER A 154 -7.68 29.45 4.34
N ASN A 155 -6.56 29.11 4.99
CA ASN A 155 -6.26 29.62 6.32
C ASN A 155 -6.01 31.13 6.35
N GLU A 156 -5.38 31.71 5.32
CA GLU A 156 -5.21 33.17 5.24
C GLU A 156 -6.55 33.91 5.11
N ASP A 157 -7.47 33.38 4.29
CA ASP A 157 -8.79 33.98 4.12
C ASP A 157 -9.64 33.88 5.40
N TYR A 158 -9.62 32.75 6.10
CA TYR A 158 -10.33 32.59 7.37
C TYR A 158 -9.80 33.52 8.47
N VAL A 159 -8.48 33.70 8.56
CA VAL A 159 -7.87 34.61 9.53
C VAL A 159 -8.19 36.07 9.21
N ASN A 160 -8.20 36.45 7.93
CA ASN A 160 -8.54 37.81 7.51
C ASN A 160 -10.00 38.16 7.77
N ILE A 161 -10.93 37.23 7.57
CA ILE A 161 -12.36 37.43 7.84
C ILE A 161 -12.60 37.64 9.35
N GLN A 162 -11.99 36.83 10.20
CA GLN A 162 -12.09 36.97 11.67
C GLN A 162 -11.55 38.32 12.16
N LEU A 163 -10.44 38.81 11.58
CA LEU A 163 -9.87 40.10 11.96
C LEU A 163 -10.76 41.28 11.54
N GLN A 164 -11.41 41.21 10.38
CA GLN A 164 -12.38 42.23 9.95
C GLN A 164 -13.61 42.26 10.85
N GLU A 165 -14.10 41.11 11.29
CA GLU A 165 -15.27 41.02 12.16
C GLU A 165 -14.99 41.61 13.56
N VAL A 166 -13.80 41.36 14.12
CA VAL A 166 -13.35 41.97 15.38
C VAL A 166 -13.16 43.48 15.25
N HIS A 167 -12.68 43.97 14.09
CA HIS A 167 -12.49 45.40 13.86
C HIS A 167 -13.83 46.13 13.76
N ASN A 168 -14.79 45.59 12.99
CA ASN A 168 -16.13 46.14 12.85
C ASN A 168 -16.93 46.13 14.16
N ASN A 169 -16.70 45.12 15.01
CA ASN A 169 -17.37 45.04 16.31
C ASN A 169 -16.79 46.03 17.34
N LYS A 170 -15.55 46.54 17.14
CA LYS A 170 -14.97 47.60 17.97
C LYS A 170 -15.43 49.00 17.58
N GLU A 171 -15.68 49.24 16.29
CA GLU A 171 -16.19 50.52 15.79
C GLU A 171 -17.66 50.77 16.16
N SER A 172 -18.44 49.70 16.39
CA SER A 172 -19.87 49.77 16.73
C SER A 172 -20.16 50.00 18.23
N ILE A 173 -19.13 50.07 19.08
CA ILE A 173 -19.25 50.29 20.54
C ILE A 173 -18.78 51.71 20.95
N LYS A 174 -18.57 52.62 19.99
CA LYS A 174 -18.18 54.01 20.25
C LYS A 174 -19.23 55.00 19.75
#